data_AF-A0A239QUP4-F1
#
_entry.id   AF-A0A239QUP4-F1
#
_cell.length_a   1.000
_cell.length_b   1.000
_cell.length_c   1.000
_cell.angle_alpha   90.00
_cell.angle_beta   90.00
_cell.angle_gamma   90.00
#
_symmetry.space_group_name_H-M   'P 1'
#
loop_
_entity.id
_entity.type
_entity.pdbx_description
1 polymer ?
#
loop_
_entity_poly.entity_id
_entity_poly.type
_entity_poly.pdbx_seq_one_letter_code
_entity_poly.pdbx_strand_id
1 'polypeptide(L)'
;MNEHDCTCNDWRSHLYEYLDAELESAEAARLRLHAEHCPDCTDAEEAERHVRDFIRRCCTEQAPESLRMRVMSQIIVMRQSVTVYRTTES
;
A
#
# COMPACT_ATOMS: atom_id res chain seq x y z
N MET A 1 1.47 -25.10 -20.77
CA MET A 1 0.89 -23.76 -21.02
C MET A 1 1.57 -22.83 -20.02
N ASN A 2 2.24 -21.77 -20.48
CA ASN A 2 2.93 -20.86 -19.57
C ASN A 2 1.90 -19.96 -18.88
N GLU A 3 1.36 -20.42 -17.74
CA GLU A 3 0.51 -19.64 -16.82
C GLU A 3 1.31 -18.59 -16.03
N HIS A 4 2.55 -18.29 -16.42
CA HIS A 4 3.52 -17.54 -15.61
C HIS A 4 4.05 -16.26 -16.27
N ASP A 5 3.61 -15.93 -17.49
CA ASP A 5 4.01 -14.69 -18.15
C ASP A 5 3.00 -13.58 -17.85
N CYS A 6 3.39 -12.64 -16.98
CA CYS A 6 2.71 -11.35 -16.87
C CYS A 6 3.03 -10.51 -18.09
N THR A 7 2.00 -9.97 -18.75
CA THR A 7 2.16 -9.08 -19.89
C THR A 7 2.24 -7.62 -19.44
N CYS A 8 2.78 -6.78 -20.33
CA CYS A 8 2.77 -5.33 -20.18
C CYS A 8 1.37 -4.72 -20.02
N ASN A 9 0.34 -5.40 -20.55
CA ASN A 9 -1.05 -4.98 -20.37
C ASN A 9 -1.53 -5.32 -18.96
N ASP A 10 -1.25 -6.54 -18.47
CA ASP A 10 -1.60 -6.95 -17.11
C ASP A 10 -0.94 -6.05 -16.06
N TRP A 11 0.35 -5.72 -16.24
CA TRP A 11 1.05 -4.78 -15.38
C TRP A 11 0.35 -3.41 -15.31
N ARG A 12 0.01 -2.84 -16.46
CA ARG A 12 -0.67 -1.54 -16.53
C ARG A 12 -2.07 -1.58 -15.94
N SER A 13 -2.81 -2.68 -16.12
CA SER A 13 -4.14 -2.87 -15.56
C SER A 13 -4.14 -2.98 -14.04
N HIS A 14 -3.03 -3.42 -13.44
CA HIS A 14 -2.89 -3.61 -11.99
C HIS A 14 -1.93 -2.62 -11.31
N LEU A 15 -1.45 -1.60 -12.03
CA LEU A 15 -0.44 -0.68 -11.55
C LEU A 15 -0.90 0.05 -10.29
N TYR A 16 -2.16 0.48 -10.26
CA TYR A 16 -2.69 1.24 -9.13
C TYR A 16 -2.89 0.35 -7.90
N GLU A 17 -3.48 -0.81 -8.07
CA GLU A 17 -3.65 -1.80 -7.00
C GLU A 17 -2.30 -2.25 -6.44
N TYR A 18 -1.28 -2.38 -7.30
CA TYR A 18 0.09 -2.66 -6.87
C TYR A 18 0.67 -1.52 -6.01
N LEU A 19 0.52 -0.27 -6.44
CA LEU A 19 1.02 0.91 -5.72
C LEU A 19 0.26 1.18 -4.42
N ASP A 20 -1.02 0.84 -4.36
CA ASP A 20 -1.89 0.98 -3.19
C ASP A 20 -1.81 -0.24 -2.25
N ALA A 21 -1.00 -1.25 -2.60
CA ALA A 21 -0.79 -2.49 -1.85
C ALA A 21 -2.09 -3.30 -1.63
N GLU A 22 -2.97 -3.30 -2.63
CA GLU A 22 -4.28 -3.96 -2.61
C GLU A 22 -4.27 -5.35 -3.29
N LEU A 23 -3.11 -5.79 -3.78
CA LEU A 23 -2.94 -7.09 -4.41
C LEU A 23 -2.53 -8.18 -3.42
N GLU A 24 -2.91 -9.42 -3.73
CA GLU A 24 -2.38 -10.59 -3.03
C GLU A 24 -0.86 -10.70 -3.23
N SER A 25 -0.16 -11.26 -2.25
CA SER A 25 1.32 -11.32 -2.25
C SER A 25 1.89 -12.05 -3.47
N ALA A 26 1.23 -13.11 -3.92
CA ALA A 26 1.65 -13.87 -5.11
C ALA A 26 1.48 -13.05 -6.40
N GLU A 27 0.38 -12.31 -6.52
CA GLU A 27 0.11 -11.46 -7.67
C GLU A 27 1.07 -10.28 -7.74
N ALA A 28 1.28 -9.60 -6.61
CA ALA A 28 2.26 -8.51 -6.52
C ALA A 28 3.68 -8.98 -6.88
N ALA A 29 4.08 -10.20 -6.49
CA ALA A 29 5.37 -10.76 -6.84
C ALA A 29 5.51 -11.02 -8.35
N ARG A 30 4.47 -11.56 -8.99
CA ARG A 30 4.43 -11.79 -10.44
C ARG A 30 4.55 -10.49 -11.23
N LEU A 31 3.79 -9.48 -10.82
CA LEU A 31 3.82 -8.15 -11.44
C LEU A 31 5.19 -7.49 -11.27
N ARG A 32 5.78 -7.55 -10.06
CA ARG A 32 7.13 -7.02 -9.79
C ARG A 32 8.18 -7.65 -10.70
N LEU A 33 8.14 -8.97 -10.88
CA LEU A 33 9.07 -9.67 -11.76
C LEU A 33 8.98 -9.15 -13.21
N HIS A 34 7.79 -8.84 -13.69
CA HIS A 34 7.62 -8.23 -15.02
C HIS A 34 8.27 -6.84 -15.09
N ALA A 35 7.98 -5.97 -14.12
CA ALA A 35 8.53 -4.63 -14.08
C ALA A 35 10.07 -4.63 -13.99
N GLU A 36 10.68 -5.56 -13.27
CA GLU A 36 12.14 -5.72 -13.18
C GLU A 36 12.81 -6.04 -14.54
N HIS A 37 12.06 -6.62 -15.49
CA HIS A 37 12.58 -7.03 -16.80
C HIS A 37 12.04 -6.19 -17.96
N CYS A 38 11.20 -5.18 -17.69
CA CYS A 38 10.54 -4.36 -18.71
C CYS A 38 10.72 -2.87 -18.40
N PRO A 39 11.67 -2.18 -19.06
CA PRO A 39 11.95 -0.76 -18.83
C PRO A 39 10.73 0.14 -18.95
N ASP A 40 9.88 -0.08 -19.97
CA ASP A 40 8.65 0.71 -20.17
C ASP A 40 7.68 0.61 -18.98
N CYS A 41 7.64 -0.55 -18.32
CA CYS A 41 6.79 -0.78 -17.17
C CYS A 41 7.40 -0.21 -15.88
N THR A 42 8.73 -0.28 -15.72
CA THR A 42 9.45 0.40 -14.65
C THR A 42 9.25 1.91 -14.73
N ASP A 43 9.44 2.50 -15.91
CA ASP A 43 9.30 3.94 -16.13
C ASP A 43 7.87 4.42 -15.82
N ALA A 44 6.85 3.64 -16.21
CA ALA A 44 5.46 3.93 -15.89
C ALA A 44 5.20 3.92 -14.36
N GLU A 45 5.77 2.95 -13.65
CA GLU A 45 5.67 2.84 -12.19
C GLU A 45 6.35 4.01 -11.47
N GLU A 46 7.54 4.41 -11.93
CA GLU A 46 8.29 5.53 -11.39
C GLU A 46 7.60 6.88 -11.65
N ALA A 47 7.02 7.06 -12.85
CA ALA A 47 6.26 8.25 -13.19
C ALA A 47 5.03 8.41 -12.28
N GLU A 48 4.28 7.33 -12.07
CA GLU A 48 3.12 7.34 -11.19
C GLU A 48 3.50 7.63 -9.73
N ARG A 49 4.60 7.03 -9.23
CA ARG A 49 5.16 7.36 -7.91
C ARG A 49 5.52 8.83 -7.77
N HIS A 50 6.18 9.42 -8.78
CA HIS A 50 6.54 10.83 -8.77
C HIS A 50 5.31 11.73 -8.67
N VAL A 51 4.24 11.42 -9.41
CA VAL A 51 2.98 12.17 -9.35
C VAL A 51 2.36 12.06 -7.94
N ARG A 52 2.28 10.86 -7.38
CA ARG A 52 1.74 10.63 -6.03
C ARG A 52 2.54 11.35 -4.95
N ASP A 53 3.87 11.33 -5.03
CA ASP A 53 4.75 12.05 -4.11
C ASP A 53 4.62 13.57 -4.25
N PHE A 54 4.47 14.07 -5.48
CA PHE A 54 4.22 15.49 -5.73
C PHE A 54 2.90 15.93 -5.10
N ILE A 55 1.81 15.19 -5.33
CA ILE A 55 0.50 15.46 -4.73
C ILE A 55 0.60 15.45 -3.20
N ARG A 56 1.25 14.44 -2.62
CA ARG A 56 1.44 14.35 -1.16
C ARG A 56 2.18 15.57 -0.60
N ARG A 57 3.15 16.13 -1.31
CA ARG A 57 3.88 17.35 -0.90
C ARG A 57 3.04 18.61 -1.02
N CYS A 58 2.20 18.72 -2.05
CA CYS A 58 1.40 19.92 -2.31
C CYS A 58 0.09 19.94 -1.52
N CYS A 59 -0.46 18.78 -1.17
CA CYS A 59 -1.77 18.63 -0.52
C CYS A 59 -1.65 18.14 0.93
N THR A 60 -0.73 18.70 1.71
CA THR A 60 -0.64 18.42 3.15
C THR A 60 -1.69 19.23 3.92
N GLU A 61 -2.93 18.75 3.96
CA GLU A 61 -3.91 19.27 4.92
C GLU A 61 -3.61 18.68 6.31
N GLN A 62 -3.19 19.54 7.24
CA GLN A 62 -2.91 19.09 8.59
C GLN A 62 -4.24 18.78 9.30
N ALA A 63 -4.44 17.52 9.68
CA ALA A 63 -5.61 17.12 10.44
C ALA A 63 -5.77 18.00 11.70
N PRO A 64 -6.99 18.51 12.01
CA PRO A 64 -7.21 19.32 13.20
C PRO A 64 -6.72 18.60 14.46
N GLU A 65 -6.12 19.36 15.38
CA GLU A 65 -5.54 18.81 16.61
C GLU A 65 -6.56 17.98 17.41
N SER A 66 -7.80 18.43 17.44
CA SER A 66 -8.92 17.72 18.09
C SER A 66 -9.15 16.32 17.51
N LEU A 67 -9.07 16.15 16.19
CA LEU A 67 -9.22 14.85 15.53
C LEU A 67 -8.02 13.96 15.86
N ARG A 68 -6.82 14.51 15.80
CA ARG A 68 -5.58 13.79 16.11
C ARG A 68 -5.57 13.27 17.55
N MET A 69 -5.98 14.10 18.51
CA MET A 69 -6.12 13.74 19.93
C MET A 69 -7.15 12.61 20.13
N ARG A 70 -8.32 12.71 19.47
CA ARG A 70 -9.36 11.67 19.53
C ARG A 70 -8.84 10.33 18.99
N VAL A 71 -8.20 10.32 17.82
CA VAL A 71 -7.64 9.11 17.21
C VAL A 71 -6.58 8.48 18.12
N MET A 72 -5.65 9.27 18.64
CA MET A 72 -4.60 8.77 19.53
C MET A 72 -5.17 8.18 20.82
N SER A 73 -6.15 8.84 21.43
CA SER A 73 -6.84 8.33 22.62
C SER A 73 -7.50 6.97 22.35
N GLN A 74 -8.20 6.81 21.22
CA GLN A 74 -8.84 5.55 20.85
C GLN A 74 -7.81 4.43 20.61
N ILE A 75 -6.71 4.73 19.92
CA ILE A 75 -5.62 3.76 19.69
C ILE A 75 -5.01 3.30 21.01
N ILE A 76 -4.78 4.20 21.97
CA ILE A 76 -4.24 3.86 23.30
C ILE A 76 -5.18 2.91 24.04
N VAL A 77 -6.48 3.23 24.08
CA VAL A 77 -7.49 2.38 24.75
C VAL A 77 -7.56 1.00 24.11
N MET A 78 -7.60 0.93 22.77
CA MET A 78 -7.62 -0.35 22.04
C MET A 78 -6.38 -1.21 22.29
N ARG A 79 -5.19 -0.60 22.41
CA ARG A 79 -3.96 -1.34 22.73
C ARG A 79 -3.97 -1.91 24.15
N GLN A 80 -4.59 -1.21 25.11
CA GLN A 80 -4.69 -1.66 26.49
C GLN A 80 -5.70 -2.81 26.65
N SER A 81 -6.83 -2.77 25.93
CA SER A 81 -7.82 -3.85 26.00
C SER A 81 -7.23 -5.18 25.51
N VAL A 82 -6.44 -5.17 24.43
CA VAL A 82 -5.76 -6.38 23.90
C VAL A 82 -4.87 -7.10 24.93
N THR A 83 -4.29 -6.37 25.89
CA THR A 83 -3.46 -6.98 26.95
C THR A 83 -4.28 -7.73 27.98
N VAL A 84 -5.49 -7.28 28.30
CA VAL A 84 -6.32 -7.87 29.37
C VAL A 84 -6.88 -9.24 28.97
N TYR A 85 -7.24 -9.43 27.69
CA TYR A 85 -7.76 -10.73 27.22
C TYR A 85 -6.72 -11.86 27.20
N ARG A 86 -5.40 -11.56 27.23
CA ARG A 86 -4.35 -12.59 27.29
C ARG A 86 -4.01 -13.07 28.68
N THR A 87 -4.42 -12.35 29.73
CA THR A 87 -4.11 -12.69 31.14
C THR A 87 -5.25 -13.39 31.87
N THR A 88 -6.43 -13.56 31.25
CA THR A 88 -7.58 -14.25 31.85
C THR A 88 -7.76 -15.69 31.39
N GLU A 89 -6.78 -16.26 30.68
CA GLU A 89 -6.66 -17.69 30.37
C GLU A 89 -5.31 -18.21 30.89
N SER A 90 -5.14 -18.26 32.22
CA SER A 90 -4.21 -19.16 32.94
C SER A 90 -4.64 -19.29 34.39
#